data_AF-A0AAE5HVI6-F1
#
_entry.id   AF-A0AAE5HVI6-F1
#
_cell.length_a   1.000
_cell.length_b   1.000
_cell.length_c   1.000
_cell.angle_alpha   90.00
_cell.angle_beta   90.00
_cell.angle_gamma   90.00
#
_symmetry.space_group_name_H-M   'P 1'
#
loop_
_entity.id
_entity.type
_entity.pdbx_description
1 polymer ?
#
loop_
_entity_poly.entity_id
_entity_poly.type
_entity_poly.pdbx_seq_one_letter_code
_entity_poly.pdbx_strand_id
1 'polypeptide(L)'
;MCSGNNNYHNSIHNDIQQGDNSTTNIESNMTNQESKEIEQKILELKQEFISNNKENSIDMIDIFENALKENDEQKAKSIFTGIQELIGSTESILNISDWLTNFFS
;
A
#
# COMPACT_ATOMS: atom_id res chain seq x y z
N MET A 1 5.09 15.07 65.61
CA MET A 1 6.50 14.66 65.69
C MET A 1 6.57 13.15 65.57
N CYS A 2 7.24 12.64 64.54
CA CYS A 2 8.05 11.41 64.52
C CYS A 2 8.61 11.26 63.11
N SER A 3 9.83 11.76 62.92
CA SER A 3 10.74 11.38 61.85
C SER A 3 11.25 9.96 62.13
N GLY A 4 11.58 9.19 61.09
CA GLY A 4 12.35 7.95 61.29
C GLY A 4 12.41 7.06 60.06
N ASN A 5 13.51 7.19 59.33
CA ASN A 5 13.82 6.65 58.02
C ASN A 5 14.50 5.26 58.07
N ASN A 6 14.65 4.66 56.88
CA ASN A 6 15.62 3.64 56.44
C ASN A 6 15.20 2.15 56.58
N ASN A 7 15.00 1.31 55.53
CA ASN A 7 15.63 1.06 54.22
C ASN A 7 16.53 -0.20 54.24
N TYR A 8 16.13 -1.28 53.55
CA TYR A 8 16.91 -2.38 52.92
C TYR A 8 15.89 -3.21 52.09
N HIS A 9 15.73 -3.06 50.77
CA HIS A 9 16.56 -3.53 49.64
C HIS A 9 16.60 -5.07 49.47
N ASN A 10 15.75 -5.63 48.57
CA ASN A 10 16.08 -6.54 47.45
C ASN A 10 14.75 -7.01 46.78
N SER A 11 14.36 -6.49 45.60
CA SER A 11 14.70 -6.94 44.24
C SER A 11 14.05 -8.27 43.83
N ILE A 12 12.91 -8.19 43.12
CA ILE A 12 12.62 -9.03 41.95
C ILE A 12 12.07 -8.11 40.85
N HIS A 13 12.89 -7.93 39.81
CA HIS A 13 12.52 -7.43 38.48
C HIS A 13 11.52 -8.40 37.85
N ASN A 14 10.48 -7.86 37.21
CA ASN A 14 10.31 -8.09 35.78
C ASN A 14 9.29 -7.09 35.23
N ASP A 15 9.86 -6.15 34.50
CA ASP A 15 9.29 -5.39 33.40
C ASP A 15 8.07 -6.09 32.78
N ILE A 16 6.90 -5.49 32.96
CA ILE A 16 5.83 -5.66 31.98
C ILE A 16 6.28 -4.85 30.77
N GLN A 17 7.15 -5.49 29.98
CA GLN A 17 7.50 -5.08 28.65
C GLN A 17 6.19 -4.84 27.90
N GLN A 18 6.14 -3.66 27.28
CA GLN A 18 5.42 -3.36 26.06
C GLN A 18 4.68 -4.59 25.52
N GLY A 19 3.37 -4.65 25.75
CA GLY A 19 2.54 -5.54 24.97
C GLY A 19 2.83 -5.26 23.52
N ASP A 20 3.34 -6.26 22.81
CA ASP A 20 3.66 -6.25 21.41
C ASP A 20 2.48 -5.73 20.59
N ASN A 21 2.38 -4.41 20.45
CA ASN A 21 1.94 -3.83 19.21
C ASN A 21 3.07 -4.10 18.23
N SER A 22 3.16 -5.34 17.76
CA SER A 22 3.62 -5.60 16.41
C SER A 22 2.59 -4.95 15.48
N THR A 23 2.56 -3.61 15.45
CA THR A 23 2.42 -2.88 14.19
C THR A 23 3.58 -3.40 13.37
N THR A 24 3.34 -4.51 12.70
CA THR A 24 4.14 -4.95 11.58
C THR A 24 3.97 -3.79 10.62
N ASN A 25 4.87 -2.82 10.75
CA ASN A 25 5.10 -1.84 9.72
C ASN A 25 5.59 -2.74 8.60
N ILE A 26 4.67 -3.15 7.74
CA ILE A 26 5.03 -3.75 6.46
C ILE A 26 5.67 -2.58 5.75
N GLU A 27 6.95 -2.35 6.03
CA GLU A 27 7.80 -1.54 5.19
C GLU A 27 7.81 -2.30 3.88
N SER A 28 6.87 -1.94 2.99
CA SER A 28 6.94 -2.31 1.59
C SER A 28 8.33 -1.88 1.14
N ASN A 29 9.26 -2.84 1.05
CA ASN A 29 10.57 -2.65 0.47
C ASN A 29 10.41 -2.54 -1.05
N MET A 30 9.63 -1.56 -1.48
CA MET A 30 9.48 -1.21 -2.88
C MET A 30 10.78 -0.59 -3.34
N THR A 31 11.38 -1.21 -4.34
CA THR A 31 12.58 -0.70 -4.98
C THR A 31 12.27 0.60 -5.72
N ASN A 32 13.29 1.44 -5.87
CA ASN A 32 13.19 2.64 -6.71
C ASN A 32 12.83 2.31 -8.17
N GLN A 33 13.06 1.09 -8.63
CA GLN A 33 12.68 0.65 -9.96
C GLN A 33 11.18 0.33 -10.02
N GLU A 34 10.66 -0.46 -9.10
CA GLU A 34 9.22 -0.77 -9.01
C GLU A 34 8.36 0.48 -8.85
N SER A 35 8.79 1.44 -8.02
CA SER A 35 8.07 2.72 -7.87
C SER A 35 7.99 3.48 -9.20
N LYS A 36 9.06 3.48 -10.00
CA LYS A 36 9.07 4.12 -11.32
C LYS A 36 8.20 3.38 -12.33
N GLU A 37 8.21 2.06 -12.30
CA GLU A 37 7.35 1.24 -13.16
C GLU A 37 5.88 1.50 -12.85
N ILE A 38 5.51 1.56 -11.56
CA ILE A 38 4.16 1.96 -11.13
C ILE A 38 3.80 3.33 -11.64
N GLU A 39 4.63 4.35 -11.40
CA GLU A 39 4.37 5.72 -11.86
C GLU A 39 4.13 5.79 -13.37
N GLN A 40 4.88 5.03 -14.17
CA GLN A 40 4.66 4.93 -15.62
C GLN A 40 3.30 4.32 -15.94
N LYS A 41 2.91 3.22 -15.30
CA LYS A 41 1.61 2.57 -15.54
C LYS A 41 0.42 3.39 -15.07
N ILE A 42 0.59 4.14 -13.99
CA ILE A 42 -0.41 5.10 -13.51
C ILE A 42 -0.60 6.24 -14.50
N LEU A 43 0.49 6.75 -15.11
CA LEU A 43 0.38 7.76 -16.15
C LEU A 43 -0.34 7.25 -17.40
N GLU A 44 -0.03 6.04 -17.85
CA GLU A 44 -0.73 5.37 -18.96
C GLU A 44 -2.23 5.26 -18.66
N LEU A 45 -2.63 4.83 -17.46
CA LEU A 45 -4.03 4.78 -17.04
C LEU A 45 -4.71 6.15 -17.04
N LYS A 46 -4.04 7.18 -16.51
CA LYS A 46 -4.58 8.55 -16.49
C LYS A 46 -4.86 9.06 -17.91
N GLN A 47 -3.97 8.76 -18.85
CA GLN A 47 -4.16 9.11 -20.26
C GLN A 47 -5.36 8.38 -20.88
N GLU A 48 -5.50 7.07 -20.63
CA GLU A 48 -6.67 6.31 -21.10
C GLU A 48 -7.99 6.88 -20.56
N PHE A 49 -8.02 7.31 -19.29
CA PHE A 49 -9.21 7.92 -18.70
C PHE A 49 -9.56 9.25 -19.36
N ILE A 50 -8.57 10.09 -19.63
CA ILE A 50 -8.76 11.36 -20.34
C ILE A 50 -9.28 11.08 -21.76
N SER A 51 -8.65 10.16 -22.50
CA SER A 51 -9.07 9.79 -23.85
C SER A 51 -10.49 9.21 -23.93
N ASN A 52 -10.95 8.53 -22.87
CA ASN A 52 -12.28 7.96 -22.77
C ASN A 52 -13.31 8.89 -22.09
N ASN A 53 -12.98 10.16 -21.83
CA ASN A 53 -13.82 11.14 -21.12
C ASN A 53 -14.29 10.64 -19.73
N LYS A 54 -13.41 9.92 -19.02
CA LYS A 54 -13.64 9.37 -17.68
C LYS A 54 -12.84 10.11 -16.59
N GLU A 55 -12.49 11.37 -16.82
CA GLU A 55 -11.71 12.18 -15.87
C GLU A 55 -12.31 12.22 -14.45
N ASN A 56 -13.65 12.15 -14.35
CA ASN A 56 -14.38 12.07 -13.08
C ASN A 56 -14.12 10.78 -12.27
N SER A 57 -13.40 9.82 -12.83
CA SER A 57 -13.06 8.54 -12.20
C SER A 57 -11.55 8.37 -12.02
N ILE A 58 -10.76 9.43 -12.22
CA ILE A 58 -9.31 9.42 -11.99
C ILE A 58 -8.95 9.06 -10.55
N ASP A 59 -9.81 9.40 -9.57
CA ASP A 59 -9.60 9.05 -8.17
C ASP A 59 -9.42 7.52 -7.97
N MET A 60 -10.06 6.68 -8.80
CA MET A 60 -9.84 5.22 -8.74
C MET A 60 -8.42 4.82 -9.11
N ILE A 61 -7.75 5.58 -9.97
CA ILE A 61 -6.36 5.36 -10.36
C ILE A 61 -5.43 5.67 -9.18
N ASP A 62 -5.73 6.70 -8.39
CA ASP A 62 -4.94 7.03 -7.20
C ASP A 62 -5.10 5.96 -6.11
N ILE A 63 -6.30 5.37 -5.96
CA ILE A 63 -6.52 4.23 -5.07
C ILE A 63 -5.76 2.98 -5.57
N PHE A 64 -5.73 2.76 -6.89
CA PHE A 64 -4.95 1.69 -7.51
C PHE A 64 -3.45 1.87 -7.29
N GLU A 65 -2.93 3.09 -7.46
CA GLU A 65 -1.52 3.43 -7.19
C GLU A 65 -1.13 3.12 -5.75
N ASN A 66 -1.98 3.49 -4.79
CA ASN A 66 -1.74 3.19 -3.38
C ASN A 66 -1.73 1.69 -3.12
N ALA A 67 -2.67 0.93 -3.70
CA ALA A 67 -2.69 -0.53 -3.56
C ALA A 67 -1.42 -1.20 -4.11
N LEU A 68 -0.88 -0.70 -5.23
CA LEU A 68 0.39 -1.17 -5.80
C LEU A 68 1.57 -0.88 -4.86
N LYS A 69 1.65 0.35 -4.30
CA LYS A 69 2.71 0.74 -3.36
C LYS A 69 2.63 -0.01 -2.02
N GLU A 70 1.43 -0.35 -1.58
CA GLU A 70 1.17 -1.21 -0.41
C GLU A 70 1.45 -2.70 -0.70
N ASN A 71 1.79 -3.06 -1.95
CA ASN A 71 1.94 -4.43 -2.42
C ASN A 71 0.69 -5.30 -2.14
N ASP A 72 -0.49 -4.68 -2.15
CA ASP A 72 -1.78 -5.34 -1.90
C ASP A 72 -2.37 -5.84 -3.23
N GLU A 73 -1.99 -7.06 -3.60
CA GLU A 73 -2.41 -7.72 -4.85
C GLU A 73 -3.93 -7.82 -4.99
N GLN A 74 -4.64 -8.20 -3.92
CA GLN A 74 -6.09 -8.41 -3.98
C GLN A 74 -6.82 -7.10 -4.25
N LYS A 75 -6.44 -6.04 -3.53
CA LYS A 75 -7.00 -4.71 -3.70
C LYS A 75 -6.64 -4.13 -5.07
N ALA A 76 -5.39 -4.25 -5.51
CA ALA A 76 -4.95 -3.79 -6.82
C ALA A 76 -5.73 -4.47 -7.96
N LYS A 77 -5.87 -5.80 -7.94
CA LYS A 77 -6.64 -6.55 -8.94
C LYS A 77 -8.12 -6.16 -8.92
N SER A 78 -8.73 -6.02 -7.74
CA SER A 78 -10.13 -5.63 -7.63
C SER A 78 -10.40 -4.25 -8.22
N ILE A 79 -9.53 -3.27 -7.95
CA ILE A 79 -9.67 -1.92 -8.51
C ILE A 79 -9.44 -1.95 -10.02
N PHE A 80 -8.43 -2.71 -10.47
CA PHE A 80 -8.10 -2.82 -11.88
C PHE A 80 -9.25 -3.44 -12.71
N THR A 81 -9.98 -4.42 -12.17
CA THR A 81 -11.20 -4.92 -12.82
C THR A 81 -12.25 -3.81 -12.98
N GLY A 82 -12.45 -2.96 -11.97
CA GLY A 82 -13.35 -1.81 -12.08
C GLY A 82 -12.90 -0.79 -13.13
N ILE A 83 -11.58 -0.57 -13.23
CA ILE A 83 -10.98 0.24 -14.30
C ILE A 83 -11.31 -0.36 -15.68
N GLN A 84 -11.12 -1.66 -15.86
CA GLN A 84 -11.42 -2.36 -17.11
C GLN A 84 -12.91 -2.25 -17.51
N GLU A 85 -13.83 -2.31 -16.54
CA GLU A 85 -15.26 -2.14 -16.79
C GLU A 85 -15.63 -0.71 -17.21
N LEU A 86 -14.90 0.30 -16.72
CA LEU A 86 -15.19 1.72 -16.98
C LEU A 86 -14.71 2.21 -18.35
N ILE A 87 -13.50 1.83 -18.74
CA ILE A 87 -12.86 2.30 -19.98
C ILE A 87 -12.76 1.21 -21.06
N GLY A 88 -13.13 -0.03 -20.73
CA GLY A 88 -13.09 -1.17 -21.64
C GLY A 88 -11.69 -1.79 -21.77
N SER A 89 -11.61 -2.86 -22.57
CA SER A 89 -10.36 -3.58 -22.84
C SER A 89 -9.60 -2.96 -24.01
N THR A 90 -9.02 -1.77 -23.82
CA THR A 90 -8.09 -1.18 -24.80
C THR A 90 -6.76 -1.92 -24.80
N GLU A 91 -5.94 -1.73 -25.84
CA GLU A 91 -4.61 -2.34 -25.92
C GLU A 91 -3.73 -1.96 -24.72
N SER A 92 -3.74 -0.68 -24.32
CA SER A 92 -3.06 -0.19 -23.12
C SER A 92 -3.51 -0.94 -21.86
N ILE A 93 -4.82 -1.19 -21.73
CA ILE A 93 -5.39 -1.89 -20.58
C ILE A 93 -5.01 -3.36 -20.55
N LEU A 94 -4.96 -4.02 -21.71
CA LEU A 94 -4.47 -5.39 -21.78
C LEU A 94 -2.98 -5.47 -21.41
N ASN A 95 -2.16 -4.52 -21.90
CA ASN A 95 -0.74 -4.45 -21.55
C ASN A 95 -0.52 -4.21 -20.05
N ILE A 96 -1.33 -3.38 -19.40
CA ILE A 96 -1.28 -3.15 -17.95
C ILE A 96 -1.76 -4.39 -17.19
N SER A 97 -2.75 -5.11 -17.70
CA SER A 97 -3.22 -6.38 -17.12
C SER A 97 -2.11 -7.44 -17.09
N ASP A 98 -1.36 -7.57 -18.18
CA ASP A 98 -0.24 -8.50 -18.28
C ASP A 98 0.91 -8.06 -17.38
N TRP A 99 1.23 -6.76 -17.35
CA TRP A 99 2.22 -6.22 -16.42
C TRP A 99 1.82 -6.47 -14.96
N LEU A 100 0.56 -6.24 -14.59
CA LEU A 100 0.06 -6.46 -13.22
C LEU A 100 0.22 -7.91 -12.77
N THR A 101 0.02 -8.85 -13.68
CA THR A 101 0.23 -10.29 -13.41
C THR A 101 1.70 -10.57 -13.11
N ASN A 102 2.62 -9.99 -13.90
CA ASN A 102 4.06 -10.16 -13.70
C ASN A 102 4.59 -9.40 -12.46
N PHE A 103 3.99 -8.25 -12.13
CA PHE A 103 4.39 -7.41 -11.01
C PHE A 103 4.20 -8.11 -9.65
N PHE A 104 3.17 -8.95 -9.52
CA PHE A 104 2.89 -9.71 -8.29
C PHE A 104 3.34 -11.18 -8.31
N SER A 105 3.99 -11.63 -9.40
CA SER A 105 4.50 -13.02 -9.53
C SER A 105 5.87 -13.19 -8.86
#